data_AF-A0A3C0S0R7-F1
#
_entry.id   AF-A0A3C0S0R7-F1
#
_cell.length_a   1.000
_cell.length_b   1.000
_cell.length_c   1.000
_cell.angle_alpha   90.00
_cell.angle_beta   90.00
_cell.angle_gamma   90.00
#
_symmetry.space_group_name_H-M   'P 1'
#
loop_
_entity.id
_entity.type
_entity.pdbx_description
1 polymer ?
#
loop_
_entity_poly.entity_id
_entity_poly.type
_entity_poly.pdbx_seq_one_letter_code
_entity_poly.pdbx_strand_id
1 'polypeptide(L)'
;HNLEIIIVNDGSKDDSILKLIASYELEPTSFFVQGTIETKDIRGIYKSKNPAFKKLIVVDKENGGKADALNVGVNISSGDYIVCIDVDCILEQDAILKLAKPFLEQTDKRVIACGGVIRLANNCNVVNGSVVDVNLPKSWLGRTQALEYIR
;
A
#
# COMPACT_ATOMS: atom_id res chain seq x y z
N HIS A 1 -1.87 -15.11 11.67
CA HIS A 1 -0.61 -14.33 11.56
C HIS A 1 -0.03 -14.33 10.13
N ASN A 2 -0.86 -14.20 9.10
CA ASN A 2 -0.41 -14.09 7.70
C ASN A 2 -0.52 -12.62 7.26
N LEU A 3 0.59 -11.90 7.31
CA LEU A 3 0.72 -10.60 6.68
C LEU A 3 1.54 -10.79 5.41
N GLU A 4 1.03 -10.29 4.31
CA GLU A 4 1.67 -10.24 2.99
C GLU A 4 1.69 -8.78 2.54
N ILE A 5 2.82 -8.34 1.98
CA ILE A 5 3.00 -6.99 1.46
C ILE A 5 3.22 -7.14 -0.04
N ILE A 6 2.32 -6.55 -0.83
CA ILE A 6 2.38 -6.59 -2.29
C ILE A 6 2.66 -5.18 -2.78
N ILE A 7 3.80 -4.99 -3.44
CA ILE A 7 4.16 -3.74 -4.12
C ILE A 7 3.92 -3.93 -5.61
N VAL A 8 3.07 -3.11 -6.20
CA VAL A 8 2.79 -3.13 -7.64
C VAL A 8 3.44 -1.94 -8.31
N ASN A 9 4.46 -2.19 -9.14
CA ASN A 9 5.08 -1.21 -10.00
C ASN A 9 4.25 -1.05 -11.29
N ASP A 10 3.47 0.03 -11.38
CA ASP A 10 2.55 0.30 -12.49
C ASP A 10 3.26 0.89 -13.73
N GLY A 11 4.28 0.20 -14.23
CA GLY A 11 5.01 0.61 -15.42
C GLY A 11 5.80 1.91 -15.24
N SER A 12 6.40 2.11 -14.07
CA SER A 12 7.29 3.25 -13.80
C SER A 12 8.40 3.33 -14.86
N LYS A 13 8.71 4.56 -15.29
CA LYS A 13 9.71 4.83 -16.35
C LYS A 13 11.10 5.15 -15.80
N ASP A 14 11.24 5.17 -14.48
CA ASP A 14 12.48 5.43 -13.77
C ASP A 14 13.15 4.12 -13.33
N ASP A 15 14.09 4.22 -12.38
CA ASP A 15 14.84 3.10 -11.85
C ASP A 15 14.17 2.43 -10.63
N SER A 16 12.88 2.69 -10.37
CA SER A 16 12.16 2.16 -9.20
C SER A 16 12.27 0.64 -9.06
N ILE A 17 12.00 -0.11 -10.13
CA ILE A 17 12.07 -1.58 -10.09
C ILE A 17 13.50 -2.08 -9.87
N LEU A 18 14.50 -1.42 -10.47
CA LEU A 18 15.90 -1.79 -10.30
C LEU A 18 16.36 -1.58 -8.85
N LYS A 19 15.93 -0.47 -8.24
CA LYS A 19 16.19 -0.18 -6.82
C LYS A 19 15.51 -1.19 -5.91
N LEU A 20 14.27 -1.59 -6.20
CA LEU A 20 13.55 -2.61 -5.43
C LEU A 20 14.27 -3.96 -5.48
N ILE A 21 14.69 -4.38 -6.69
CA ILE A 21 15.42 -5.63 -6.89
C ILE A 21 16.73 -5.62 -6.10
N ALA A 22 17.52 -4.55 -6.22
CA ALA A 22 18.80 -4.44 -5.54
C ALA A 22 18.64 -4.35 -4.01
N SER A 23 17.69 -3.55 -3.51
CA SER A 23 17.53 -3.29 -2.07
C SER A 23 16.96 -4.48 -1.30
N TYR A 24 16.13 -5.30 -1.96
CA TYR A 24 15.44 -6.42 -1.31
C TYR A 24 15.89 -7.78 -1.84
N GLU A 25 17.00 -7.86 -2.59
CA GLU A 25 17.54 -9.12 -3.14
C GLU A 25 16.44 -9.95 -3.85
N LEU A 26 15.69 -9.30 -4.73
CA LEU A 26 14.52 -9.89 -5.38
C LEU A 26 14.92 -10.75 -6.57
N GLU A 27 14.23 -11.87 -6.76
CA GLU A 27 14.36 -12.74 -7.92
C GLU A 27 13.03 -13.04 -8.57
N PRO A 28 13.02 -13.19 -9.91
CA PRO A 28 11.82 -13.59 -10.63
C PRO A 28 11.36 -14.96 -10.14
N THR A 29 10.06 -15.10 -9.93
CA THR A 29 9.45 -16.35 -9.46
C THR A 29 8.26 -16.70 -10.33
N SER A 30 8.06 -18.00 -10.57
CA SER A 30 6.81 -18.48 -11.13
C SER A 30 5.71 -18.30 -10.08
N PHE A 31 4.79 -17.39 -10.35
CA PHE A 31 3.66 -17.13 -9.46
C PHE A 31 2.37 -17.37 -10.22
N PHE A 32 1.46 -18.13 -9.62
CA PHE A 32 0.15 -18.39 -10.19
C PHE A 32 -0.81 -17.28 -9.75
N VAL A 33 -1.25 -16.45 -10.69
CA VAL A 33 -2.23 -15.39 -10.44
C VAL A 33 -3.63 -16.02 -10.45
N GLN A 34 -4.32 -15.97 -9.32
CA GLN A 34 -5.61 -16.65 -9.15
C GLN A 34 -6.82 -15.80 -9.57
N GLY A 35 -6.68 -14.47 -9.54
CA GLY A 35 -7.81 -13.58 -9.70
C GLY A 35 -8.36 -13.48 -11.13
N THR A 36 -9.64 -13.12 -11.21
CA THR A 36 -10.39 -12.99 -12.47
C THR A 36 -10.63 -11.53 -12.87
N ILE A 37 -10.10 -10.57 -12.10
CA ILE A 37 -10.30 -9.14 -12.40
C ILE A 37 -9.42 -8.78 -13.59
N GLU A 38 -9.99 -8.06 -14.56
CA GLU A 38 -9.24 -7.60 -15.74
C GLU A 38 -8.13 -6.62 -15.32
N THR A 39 -6.93 -6.86 -15.84
CA THR A 39 -5.75 -6.03 -15.60
C THR A 39 -4.89 -5.97 -16.84
N LYS A 40 -4.01 -4.97 -16.92
CA LYS A 40 -2.90 -4.97 -17.88
C LYS A 40 -1.91 -6.12 -17.62
N ASP A 41 -1.10 -6.40 -18.63
CA ASP A 41 -0.16 -7.51 -18.60
C ASP A 41 0.90 -7.34 -17.50
N ILE A 42 1.13 -8.42 -16.76
CA ILE A 42 2.18 -8.51 -15.74
C ILE A 42 3.47 -8.91 -16.45
N ARG A 43 4.52 -8.10 -16.27
CA ARG A 43 5.85 -8.32 -16.84
C ARG A 43 6.65 -9.31 -16.01
N GLY A 44 6.49 -9.28 -14.70
CA GLY A 44 7.20 -10.18 -13.80
C GLY A 44 6.70 -10.07 -12.36
N ILE A 45 6.83 -11.18 -11.64
CA ILE A 45 6.58 -11.24 -10.20
C ILE A 45 7.88 -11.67 -9.53
N TYR A 46 8.22 -10.98 -8.45
CA TYR A 46 9.49 -11.12 -7.76
C TYR A 46 9.29 -11.38 -6.27
N LYS A 47 10.15 -12.22 -5.71
CA LYS A 47 10.23 -12.49 -4.27
C LYS A 47 11.67 -12.37 -3.79
N SER A 48 11.85 -11.95 -2.54
CA SER A 48 13.17 -11.84 -1.95
C SER A 48 13.78 -13.21 -1.62
N LYS A 49 15.08 -13.36 -1.88
CA LYS A 49 15.87 -14.47 -1.33
C LYS A 49 16.13 -14.34 0.17
N ASN A 50 16.10 -13.11 0.68
CA ASN A 50 16.39 -12.82 2.07
C ASN A 50 15.17 -13.20 2.94
N PRO A 51 15.31 -14.11 3.92
CA PRO A 51 14.20 -14.54 4.79
C PRO A 51 13.54 -13.39 5.56
N ALA A 52 14.25 -12.28 5.79
CA ALA A 52 13.70 -11.09 6.44
C ALA A 52 12.54 -10.48 5.63
N PHE A 53 12.57 -10.59 4.30
CA PHE A 53 11.56 -10.04 3.39
C PHE A 53 10.67 -11.11 2.76
N LYS A 54 10.55 -12.30 3.38
CA LYS A 54 9.72 -13.42 2.87
C LYS A 54 8.24 -13.08 2.62
N LYS A 55 7.76 -12.00 3.26
CA LYS A 55 6.37 -11.51 3.15
C LYS A 55 6.18 -10.51 2.02
N LEU A 56 7.25 -10.09 1.35
CA LEU A 56 7.23 -9.11 0.28
C LEU A 56 7.07 -9.81 -1.07
N ILE A 57 6.08 -9.36 -1.83
CA ILE A 57 5.91 -9.67 -3.25
C ILE A 57 6.01 -8.36 -4.01
N VAL A 58 6.81 -8.34 -5.06
CA VAL A 58 6.89 -7.20 -5.98
C VAL A 58 6.38 -7.64 -7.33
N VAL A 59 5.54 -6.82 -7.95
CA VAL A 59 4.91 -7.09 -9.23
C VAL A 59 5.26 -5.96 -10.17
N ASP A 60 5.87 -6.27 -11.31
CA ASP A 60 6.07 -5.33 -12.39
C ASP A 60 5.03 -5.59 -13.49
N LYS A 61 4.39 -4.54 -13.99
CA LYS A 61 3.33 -4.62 -14.99
C LYS A 61 3.40 -3.49 -16.00
N GLU A 62 2.65 -3.61 -17.08
CA GLU A 62 2.40 -2.48 -17.97
C GLU A 62 1.56 -1.40 -17.29
N ASN A 63 1.78 -0.14 -17.64
CA ASN A 63 1.05 0.98 -17.02
C ASN A 63 -0.46 0.90 -17.31
N GLY A 64 -1.28 0.82 -16.26
CA GLY A 64 -2.74 0.78 -16.33
C GLY A 64 -3.44 1.80 -15.43
N GLY A 65 -2.68 2.55 -14.64
CA GLY A 65 -3.18 3.47 -13.64
C GLY A 65 -3.42 2.81 -12.29
N LYS A 66 -3.70 3.65 -11.27
CA LYS A 66 -3.85 3.23 -9.87
C LYS A 66 -4.90 2.12 -9.67
N ALA A 67 -6.05 2.22 -10.33
CA ALA A 67 -7.11 1.23 -10.20
C ALA A 67 -6.68 -0.16 -10.74
N ASP A 68 -6.00 -0.17 -11.89
CA ASP A 68 -5.50 -1.41 -12.50
C ASP A 68 -4.38 -2.03 -11.64
N ALA A 69 -3.49 -1.22 -11.09
CA ALA A 69 -2.47 -1.67 -10.15
C ALA A 69 -3.07 -2.29 -8.88
N LEU A 70 -4.14 -1.69 -8.33
CA LEU A 70 -4.87 -2.26 -7.19
C LEU A 70 -5.56 -3.58 -7.56
N ASN A 71 -6.16 -3.69 -8.75
CA ASN A 71 -6.75 -4.93 -9.25
C ASN A 71 -5.72 -6.06 -9.35
N VAL A 72 -4.50 -5.76 -9.82
CA VAL A 72 -3.38 -6.72 -9.82
C VAL A 72 -3.04 -7.16 -8.40
N GLY A 73 -2.98 -6.21 -7.45
CA GLY A 73 -2.79 -6.52 -6.03
C GLY A 73 -3.86 -7.49 -5.50
N VAL A 74 -5.13 -7.25 -5.82
CA VAL A 74 -6.25 -8.14 -5.44
C VAL A 74 -6.10 -9.52 -6.06
N ASN A 75 -5.80 -9.61 -7.37
CA ASN A 75 -5.65 -10.88 -8.08
C ASN A 75 -4.50 -11.76 -7.56
N ILE A 76 -3.47 -11.15 -6.99
CA ILE A 76 -2.27 -11.82 -6.45
C ILE A 76 -2.42 -12.14 -4.96
N SER A 77 -3.21 -11.34 -4.24
CA SER A 77 -3.37 -11.50 -2.80
C SER A 77 -4.01 -12.84 -2.43
N SER A 78 -3.54 -13.42 -1.33
CA SER A 78 -4.06 -14.66 -0.77
C SER A 78 -4.88 -14.46 0.53
N GLY A 79 -5.00 -13.21 0.97
CA GLY A 79 -5.64 -12.86 2.25
C GLY A 79 -7.15 -12.64 2.15
N ASP A 80 -7.85 -12.94 3.24
CA ASP A 80 -9.30 -12.68 3.37
C ASP A 80 -9.63 -11.18 3.45
N TYR A 81 -8.65 -10.37 3.86
CA TYR A 81 -8.75 -8.92 3.97
C TYR A 81 -7.60 -8.28 3.20
N ILE A 82 -7.91 -7.18 2.51
CA ILE A 82 -6.95 -6.40 1.72
C ILE A 82 -6.96 -4.97 2.25
N VAL A 83 -5.78 -4.40 2.42
CA VAL A 83 -5.59 -3.00 2.80
C VAL A 83 -4.80 -2.31 1.70
N CYS A 84 -5.41 -1.30 1.08
CA CYS A 84 -4.80 -0.52 0.01
C CYS A 84 -4.15 0.73 0.61
N ILE A 85 -2.86 0.94 0.34
CA ILE A 85 -2.07 2.03 0.91
C ILE A 85 -1.25 2.67 -0.21
N ASP A 86 -1.17 4.00 -0.22
CA ASP A 86 -0.29 4.71 -1.15
C ASP A 86 1.16 4.70 -0.65
N VAL A 87 2.11 4.66 -1.58
CA VAL A 87 3.55 4.52 -1.27
C VAL A 87 4.15 5.74 -0.57
N ASP A 88 3.46 6.88 -0.61
CA ASP A 88 3.84 8.14 0.02
C ASP A 88 3.14 8.38 1.37
N CYS A 89 2.46 7.36 1.91
CA CYS A 89 1.75 7.43 3.17
C CYS A 89 2.55 6.84 4.35
N ILE A 90 2.36 7.44 5.52
CA ILE A 90 2.83 6.91 6.80
C ILE A 90 1.63 6.34 7.54
N LEU A 91 1.75 5.09 8.01
CA LEU A 91 0.70 4.44 8.79
C LEU A 91 0.93 4.64 10.28
N GLU A 92 -0.13 5.01 10.99
CA GLU A 92 -0.16 4.93 12.45
C GLU A 92 0.00 3.47 12.89
N GLN A 93 0.69 3.24 14.00
CA GLN A 93 1.05 1.90 14.48
C GLN A 93 -0.16 0.98 14.68
N ASP A 94 -1.31 1.53 15.06
CA ASP A 94 -2.56 0.82 15.29
C ASP A 94 -3.60 1.02 14.17
N ALA A 95 -3.22 1.61 13.03
CA ALA A 95 -4.14 1.92 11.93
C ALA A 95 -4.89 0.67 11.43
N ILE A 96 -4.18 -0.44 11.20
CA ILE A 96 -4.80 -1.70 10.73
C ILE A 96 -5.74 -2.28 11.80
N LEU A 97 -5.38 -2.17 13.08
CA LEU A 97 -6.24 -2.64 14.17
C LEU A 97 -7.54 -1.84 14.25
N LYS A 98 -7.44 -0.50 14.15
CA LYS A 98 -8.58 0.41 14.06
C LYS A 98 -9.45 0.10 12.84
N LEU A 99 -8.86 -0.19 11.68
CA LEU A 99 -9.57 -0.57 10.46
C LEU A 99 -10.26 -1.94 10.55
N ALA A 100 -9.69 -2.89 11.30
CA ALA A 100 -10.27 -4.22 11.48
C ALA A 100 -11.46 -4.22 12.46
N LYS A 101 -11.50 -3.29 13.40
CA LYS A 101 -12.50 -3.24 14.48
C LYS A 101 -13.96 -3.36 13.98
N PRO A 102 -14.42 -2.63 12.95
CA PRO A 102 -15.80 -2.76 12.49
C PRO A 102 -16.14 -4.15 11.93
N PHE A 103 -15.17 -4.83 11.30
CA PHE A 103 -15.37 -6.20 10.80
C PHE A 103 -15.53 -7.23 11.94
N LEU A 104 -15.00 -6.94 13.13
CA LEU A 104 -15.03 -7.83 14.28
C LEU A 104 -16.23 -7.56 15.21
N GLU A 105 -16.63 -6.29 15.36
CA GLU A 105 -17.66 -5.89 16.32
C GLU A 105 -19.07 -5.77 15.72
N GLN A 106 -19.20 -5.50 14.42
CA GLN A 106 -20.51 -5.33 13.80
C GLN A 106 -21.17 -6.70 13.55
N THR A 107 -22.25 -7.00 14.28
CA THR A 107 -22.94 -8.31 14.20
C THR A 107 -24.26 -8.27 13.44
N ASP A 108 -24.90 -7.10 13.32
CA ASP A 108 -26.20 -6.90 12.68
C ASP A 108 -26.12 -6.77 11.16
N LYS A 109 -24.96 -6.36 10.62
CA LYS A 109 -24.74 -6.13 9.19
C LYS A 109 -23.37 -6.60 8.74
N ARG A 110 -23.30 -7.11 7.51
CA ARG A 110 -22.04 -7.47 6.86
C ARG A 110 -21.27 -6.20 6.49
N VAL A 111 -20.11 -6.02 7.08
CA VAL A 111 -19.14 -4.99 6.69
C VAL A 111 -18.34 -5.49 5.49
N ILE A 112 -18.29 -4.70 4.41
CA ILE A 112 -17.56 -5.04 3.17
C ILE A 112 -16.33 -4.16 2.93
N ALA A 113 -16.25 -3.00 3.60
CA ALA A 113 -15.14 -2.07 3.49
C ALA A 113 -15.09 -1.15 4.71
N CYS A 114 -13.89 -0.65 5.04
CA CYS A 114 -13.66 0.39 6.04
C CYS A 114 -12.65 1.40 5.49
N GLY A 115 -12.83 2.67 5.85
CA GLY A 115 -11.91 3.75 5.49
C GLY A 115 -11.18 4.28 6.71
N GLY A 116 -9.89 4.56 6.54
CA GLY A 116 -9.10 5.27 7.54
C GLY A 116 -9.19 6.78 7.33
N VAL A 117 -8.92 7.56 8.38
CA VAL A 117 -8.79 9.01 8.25
C VAL A 117 -7.42 9.33 7.67
N ILE A 118 -7.39 10.04 6.55
CA ILE A 118 -6.14 10.52 5.92
C ILE A 118 -5.86 11.94 6.42
N ARG A 119 -4.63 12.20 6.87
CA ARG A 119 -4.18 13.52 7.31
C ARG A 119 -2.91 13.92 6.58
N LEU A 120 -2.72 15.21 6.36
CA LEU A 120 -1.51 15.75 5.76
C LEU A 120 -0.34 15.65 6.75
N ALA A 121 0.81 15.16 6.27
CA ALA A 121 2.06 15.08 7.03
C ALA A 121 3.00 16.26 6.74
N ASN A 122 2.58 17.24 5.93
CA ASN A 122 3.41 18.37 5.53
C ASN A 122 3.87 19.17 6.75
N ASN A 123 5.18 19.37 6.87
CA ASN A 123 5.82 20.04 8.01
C ASN A 123 5.70 19.33 9.38
N CYS A 124 5.04 18.16 9.46
CA CYS A 124 5.07 17.31 10.64
C CYS A 124 6.48 16.75 10.84
N ASN A 125 6.86 16.50 12.09
CA ASN A 125 8.12 15.85 12.40
C ASN A 125 7.91 14.33 12.35
N VAL A 126 8.71 13.64 11.54
CA VAL A 126 8.66 12.18 11.36
C VAL A 126 9.99 11.59 11.77
N VAL A 127 9.97 10.67 12.73
CA VAL A 127 11.15 9.95 13.21
C VAL A 127 10.90 8.46 13.05
N ASN A 128 11.78 7.76 12.33
CA ASN A 128 11.67 6.31 12.09
C ASN A 128 10.29 5.86 11.57
N GLY A 129 9.69 6.63 10.67
CA GLY A 129 8.37 6.32 10.11
C GLY A 129 7.20 6.56 11.07
N SER A 130 7.42 7.24 12.19
CA SER A 130 6.37 7.65 13.13
C SER A 130 6.27 9.16 13.19
N VAL A 131 5.04 9.70 13.13
CA VAL A 131 4.80 11.14 13.32
C VAL A 131 4.92 11.46 14.80
N VAL A 132 5.93 12.25 15.17
CA VAL A 132 6.19 12.63 16.57
C VAL A 132 5.67 14.02 16.92
N ASP A 133 5.47 14.90 15.93
CA ASP A 133 4.93 16.23 16.12
C ASP A 133 4.06 16.64 14.92
N VAL A 134 2.86 17.14 15.21
CA VAL A 134 1.87 17.53 14.20
C VAL A 134 1.89 19.04 14.05
N ASN A 135 2.31 19.52 12.89
CA ASN A 135 2.48 20.93 12.61
C ASN A 135 1.55 21.38 11.48
N LEU A 136 1.03 22.60 11.59
CA LEU A 136 0.33 23.22 10.47
C LEU A 136 1.35 23.59 9.37
N PRO A 137 1.02 23.39 8.08
CA PRO A 137 1.89 23.84 7.01
C PRO A 137 2.22 25.33 7.12
N LYS A 138 3.49 25.67 6.81
CA LYS A 138 3.94 27.08 6.90
C LYS A 138 3.47 27.92 5.72
N SER A 139 3.30 27.30 4.55
CA SER A 139 2.86 27.98 3.33
C SER A 139 1.34 28.22 3.33
N TRP A 140 0.91 29.29 2.68
CA TRP A 140 -0.52 29.61 2.53
C TRP A 140 -1.27 28.47 1.81
N LEU A 141 -0.73 27.96 0.71
CA LEU A 141 -1.33 26.86 -0.04
C LEU A 141 -1.46 25.58 0.81
N GLY A 142 -0.42 25.23 1.58
CA GLY A 142 -0.47 24.06 2.45
C GLY A 142 -1.52 24.18 3.56
N ARG A 143 -1.75 25.40 4.08
CA ARG A 143 -2.81 25.64 5.07
C ARG A 143 -4.19 25.49 4.46
N THR A 144 -4.40 25.99 3.24
CA THR A 144 -5.67 25.80 2.51
C THR A 144 -5.92 24.32 2.26
N GLN A 145 -4.89 23.56 1.85
CA GLN A 145 -5.00 22.10 1.72
C GLN A 145 -5.35 21.42 3.06
N ALA A 146 -4.71 21.83 4.16
CA ALA A 146 -5.01 21.25 5.48
C ALA A 146 -6.46 21.48 5.90
N LEU A 147 -7.02 22.65 5.58
CA LEU A 147 -8.43 22.96 5.87
C LEU A 147 -9.39 22.07 5.06
N GLU A 148 -9.11 21.84 3.78
CA GLU A 148 -9.90 20.92 2.95
C GLU A 148 -9.87 19.48 3.46
N TYR A 149 -8.74 19.01 4.00
CA TYR A 149 -8.60 17.65 4.54
C TYR A 149 -9.25 17.43 5.91
N ILE A 150 -9.59 18.52 6.63
CA ILE A 150 -10.28 18.45 7.94
C ILE A 150 -11.81 18.47 7.76
N ARG A 151 -12.30 18.90 6.60
CA ARG A 151 -13.72 19.00 6.28
C ARG A 151 -14.38 17.62 6.18
#